data_AF-A0A6B3ILP7-F1
#
_entry.id   AF-A0A6B3ILP7-F1
#
_cell.length_a   1.000
_cell.length_b   1.000
_cell.length_c   1.000
_cell.angle_alpha   90.00
_cell.angle_beta   90.00
_cell.angle_gamma   90.00
#
_symmetry.space_group_name_H-M   'P 1'
#
loop_
_entity.id
_entity.type
_entity.pdbx_description
1 polymer ?
#
loop_
_entity_poly.entity_id
_entity_poly.type
_entity_poly.pdbx_seq_one_letter_code
_entity_poly.pdbx_strand_id
1 'polypeptide(L)'
;IRRNAAQHPDVAVMSRKVAGAWADVSATQFLAEVRAAAKGLIASGVQPGDRVALMSRTRFEWVLLDFAIWSAGAVTVPVYETSSAEQVQWILGDSGAVAVLVESDA
;
A
#
# COMPACT_ATOMS: atom_id res chain seq x y z
N ILE A 1 -8.14 9.85 -3.36
CA ILE A 1 -8.64 8.79 -4.29
C ILE A 1 -10.14 8.85 -4.57
N ARG A 2 -11.05 8.80 -3.57
CA ARG A 2 -12.51 8.71 -3.80
C ARG A 2 -13.08 9.87 -4.64
N ARG A 3 -12.69 11.11 -4.30
CA ARG A 3 -13.06 12.32 -5.05
C ARG A 3 -12.65 12.24 -6.52
N ASN A 4 -11.38 11.87 -6.80
CA ASN A 4 -10.87 11.77 -8.16
C ASN A 4 -11.62 10.70 -8.95
N ALA A 5 -11.89 9.54 -8.37
CA ALA A 5 -12.67 8.49 -9.04
C ALA A 5 -14.11 8.92 -9.35
N ALA A 6 -14.70 9.81 -8.55
CA ALA A 6 -16.04 10.34 -8.78
C ALA A 6 -16.08 11.48 -9.83
N GLN A 7 -15.06 12.35 -9.84
CA GLN A 7 -15.04 13.55 -10.68
C GLN A 7 -14.29 13.36 -12.01
N HIS A 8 -13.30 12.46 -12.03
CA HIS A 8 -12.38 12.23 -13.15
C HIS A 8 -12.10 10.72 -13.32
N PRO A 9 -13.13 9.91 -13.62
CA PRO A 9 -13.07 8.45 -13.50
C PRO A 9 -12.03 7.78 -14.39
N ASP A 10 -11.79 8.34 -15.58
CA ASP A 10 -10.95 7.76 -16.63
C ASP A 10 -9.56 8.40 -16.69
N VAL A 11 -9.28 9.41 -15.86
CA VAL A 11 -7.95 10.03 -15.80
C VAL A 11 -6.96 9.02 -15.24
N ALA A 12 -5.86 8.80 -15.97
CA ALA A 12 -4.71 8.03 -15.48
C ALA A 12 -4.11 8.74 -14.27
N VAL A 13 -4.09 8.05 -13.12
CA VAL A 13 -3.54 8.58 -11.85
C VAL A 13 -2.26 7.87 -11.43
N MET A 14 -2.04 6.66 -11.95
CA MET A 14 -0.85 5.84 -11.74
C MET A 14 -0.51 5.13 -13.05
N SER A 15 0.73 4.66 -13.17
CA SER A 15 1.14 3.74 -14.22
C SER A 15 1.90 2.57 -13.59
N ARG A 16 1.72 1.37 -14.13
CA ARG A 16 2.43 0.17 -13.68
C ARG A 16 2.98 -0.62 -14.85
N LYS A 17 4.04 -1.37 -14.61
CA LYS A 17 4.63 -2.23 -15.64
C LYS A 17 3.92 -3.59 -15.64
N VAL A 18 3.27 -3.95 -16.74
CA VAL A 18 2.60 -5.25 -16.96
C VAL A 18 3.28 -5.93 -18.15
N ALA A 19 3.83 -7.13 -17.94
CA ALA A 19 4.51 -7.89 -18.98
C ALA A 19 5.56 -7.08 -19.77
N GLY A 20 6.30 -6.21 -19.07
CA GLY A 20 7.35 -5.38 -19.68
C GLY A 20 6.88 -4.04 -20.24
N ALA A 21 5.58 -3.83 -20.43
CA ALA A 21 4.99 -2.59 -20.96
C ALA A 21 4.37 -1.73 -19.85
N TRP A 22 4.42 -0.41 -20.00
CA TRP A 22 3.71 0.51 -19.12
C TRP A 22 2.22 0.51 -19.45
N ALA A 23 1.39 0.41 -18.42
CA ALA A 23 -0.06 0.47 -18.50
C ALA A 23 -0.58 1.50 -17.50
N ASP A 24 -1.40 2.42 -18.00
CA ASP A 24 -2.06 3.41 -17.17
C ASP A 24 -3.14 2.77 -16.31
N VAL A 25 -3.31 3.32 -15.11
CA VAL A 25 -4.34 2.95 -14.16
C VAL A 25 -5.22 4.18 -13.92
N SER A 26 -6.49 4.09 -14.32
CA SER A 26 -7.45 5.16 -14.15
C SER A 26 -7.80 5.39 -12.67
N ALA A 27 -8.38 6.55 -12.35
CA ALA A 27 -8.81 6.86 -10.99
C ALA A 27 -9.81 5.84 -10.42
N THR A 28 -10.73 5.32 -11.26
CA THR A 28 -11.68 4.29 -10.86
C THR A 28 -11.03 2.93 -10.67
N GLN A 29 -10.11 2.53 -11.56
CA GLN A 29 -9.33 1.30 -11.42
C GLN A 29 -8.50 1.31 -10.14
N PHE A 30 -7.75 2.40 -9.89
CA PHE A 30 -6.94 2.53 -8.69
C PHE A 30 -7.79 2.46 -7.41
N LEU A 31 -8.95 3.14 -7.37
CA LEU A 31 -9.86 3.05 -6.23
C LEU A 31 -10.40 1.63 -6.02
N ALA A 32 -10.69 0.89 -7.09
CA ALA A 32 -11.16 -0.48 -7.01
C ALA A 32 -10.07 -1.41 -6.43
N GLU A 33 -8.83 -1.29 -6.89
CA GLU A 33 -7.69 -2.06 -6.38
C GLU A 33 -7.40 -1.72 -4.91
N VAL A 34 -7.39 -0.42 -4.53
CA VAL A 34 -7.22 0.02 -3.13
C VAL A 34 -8.30 -0.59 -2.23
N ARG A 35 -9.57 -0.58 -2.67
CA ARG A 35 -10.67 -1.16 -1.90
C ARG A 35 -10.54 -2.67 -1.74
N ALA A 36 -10.06 -3.37 -2.78
CA ALA A 36 -9.84 -4.81 -2.70
C ALA A 36 -8.73 -5.14 -1.69
N ALA A 37 -7.59 -4.45 -1.78
CA ALA A 37 -6.48 -4.62 -0.84
C ALA A 37 -6.88 -4.27 0.61
N ALA A 38 -7.61 -3.18 0.82
CA ALA A 38 -8.08 -2.77 2.14
C ALA A 38 -9.02 -3.83 2.77
N LYS A 39 -9.92 -4.43 1.97
CA LYS A 39 -10.75 -5.54 2.43
C LYS A 39 -9.92 -6.76 2.83
N GLY A 40 -8.83 -7.04 2.11
CA GLY A 40 -7.87 -8.08 2.46
C GLY A 40 -7.22 -7.81 3.82
N LEU A 41 -6.75 -6.60 4.08
CA LEU A 41 -6.18 -6.21 5.38
C LEU A 41 -7.19 -6.38 6.52
N ILE A 42 -8.43 -5.93 6.32
CA ILE A 42 -9.52 -6.08 7.31
C ILE A 42 -9.81 -7.57 7.55
N ALA A 43 -9.88 -8.38 6.49
CA ALA A 43 -10.11 -9.82 6.60
C ALA A 43 -8.97 -10.55 7.32
N SER A 44 -7.73 -10.05 7.21
CA SER A 44 -6.56 -10.52 7.96
C SER A 44 -6.52 -10.04 9.41
N GLY A 45 -7.51 -9.26 9.86
CA GLY A 45 -7.68 -8.85 11.25
C GLY A 45 -7.20 -7.43 11.58
N VAL A 46 -6.68 -6.68 10.61
CA VAL A 46 -6.26 -5.27 10.83
C VAL A 46 -7.48 -4.43 11.21
N GLN A 47 -7.39 -3.74 12.35
CA GLN A 47 -8.44 -2.87 12.87
C GLN A 47 -8.12 -1.38 12.62
N PRO A 48 -9.12 -0.49 12.63
CA PRO A 48 -8.88 0.94 12.63
C PRO A 48 -7.96 1.37 13.79
N GLY A 49 -6.95 2.19 13.49
CA GLY A 49 -5.95 2.64 14.45
C GLY A 49 -4.73 1.71 14.60
N ASP A 50 -4.79 0.49 14.06
CA ASP A 50 -3.62 -0.39 14.00
C ASP A 50 -2.53 0.21 13.12
N ARG A 51 -1.29 -0.20 13.39
CA ARG A 51 -0.12 0.17 12.60
C ARG A 51 0.30 -1.00 11.73
N VAL A 52 0.55 -0.74 10.45
CA VAL A 52 0.98 -1.75 9.49
C VAL A 52 2.29 -1.28 8.87
N ALA A 53 3.35 -2.06 9.06
CA ALA A 53 4.63 -1.76 8.46
C ALA A 53 4.62 -2.11 6.96
N LEU A 54 5.23 -1.26 6.14
CA LEU A 54 5.30 -1.44 4.70
C LEU A 54 6.75 -1.25 4.24
N MET A 55 7.36 -2.33 3.75
CA MET A 55 8.73 -2.36 3.25
C MET A 55 8.74 -2.90 1.82
N SER A 56 9.10 -2.04 0.86
CA SER A 56 9.18 -2.41 -0.56
C SER A 56 10.00 -1.35 -1.30
N ARG A 57 10.57 -1.72 -2.45
CA ARG A 57 11.13 -0.78 -3.42
C ARG A 57 10.04 0.15 -3.98
N THR A 58 10.46 1.20 -4.68
CA THR A 58 9.55 2.12 -5.38
C THR A 58 8.84 1.39 -6.52
N ARG A 59 7.62 0.92 -6.24
CA ARG A 59 6.75 0.21 -7.19
C ARG A 59 5.28 0.54 -6.96
N PHE A 60 4.44 0.18 -7.92
CA PHE A 60 3.00 0.45 -7.88
C PHE A 60 2.34 -0.12 -6.61
N GLU A 61 2.76 -1.31 -6.19
CA GLU A 61 2.21 -2.00 -5.02
C GLU A 61 2.45 -1.21 -3.72
N TRP A 62 3.57 -0.48 -3.61
CA TRP A 62 3.85 0.32 -2.42
C TRP A 62 2.77 1.40 -2.22
N VAL A 63 2.49 2.19 -3.26
CA VAL A 63 1.46 3.25 -3.16
C VAL A 63 0.05 2.66 -3.06
N LEU A 64 -0.22 1.55 -3.75
CA LEU A 64 -1.49 0.84 -3.65
C LEU A 64 -1.78 0.41 -2.19
N LEU A 65 -0.78 -0.22 -1.54
CA LEU A 65 -0.91 -0.76 -0.20
C LEU A 65 -0.94 0.34 0.87
N ASP A 66 -0.20 1.44 0.69
CA ASP A 66 -0.29 2.61 1.59
C ASP A 66 -1.71 3.21 1.60
N PHE A 67 -2.30 3.42 0.42
CA PHE A 67 -3.71 3.84 0.32
C PHE A 67 -4.70 2.80 0.87
N ALA A 68 -4.38 1.51 0.77
CA ALA A 68 -5.21 0.44 1.32
C ALA A 68 -5.18 0.43 2.85
N ILE A 69 -4.00 0.62 3.47
CA ILE A 69 -3.84 0.76 4.92
C ILE A 69 -4.69 1.93 5.42
N TRP A 70 -4.56 3.10 4.80
CA TRP A 70 -5.39 4.27 5.17
C TRP A 70 -6.88 4.01 4.94
N SER A 71 -7.24 3.30 3.88
CA SER A 71 -8.64 2.96 3.57
C SER A 71 -9.24 1.96 4.53
N ALA A 72 -8.42 1.12 5.17
CA ALA A 72 -8.81 0.24 6.28
C ALA A 72 -8.92 0.99 7.63
N GLY A 73 -8.52 2.26 7.69
CA GLY A 73 -8.48 3.05 8.92
C GLY A 73 -7.21 2.82 9.76
N ALA A 74 -6.23 2.11 9.22
CA ALA A 74 -4.95 1.85 9.85
C ALA A 74 -3.89 2.91 9.47
N VAL A 75 -2.73 2.84 10.10
CA VAL A 75 -1.61 3.78 9.95
C VAL A 75 -0.42 3.05 9.34
N THR A 76 0.16 3.61 8.28
CA THR A 76 1.35 3.06 7.64
C THR A 76 2.60 3.38 8.46
N VAL A 77 3.44 2.38 8.69
CA VAL A 77 4.81 2.54 9.20
C VAL A 77 5.77 2.27 8.03
N PRO A 78 6.25 3.31 7.33
CA PRO A 78 7.10 3.13 6.17
C PRO A 78 8.50 2.67 6.59
N VAL A 79 9.01 1.62 5.95
CA VAL A 79 10.37 1.11 6.13
C VAL A 79 11.06 1.09 4.78
N TYR A 80 12.25 1.69 4.69
CA TYR A 80 13.03 1.67 3.45
C TYR A 80 13.64 0.28 3.23
N GLU A 81 13.62 -0.20 1.99
CA GLU A 81 14.27 -1.46 1.62
C GLU A 81 15.80 -1.42 1.81
N THR A 82 16.39 -0.23 1.83
CA THR A 82 17.81 0.01 2.08
C THR A 82 18.18 0.14 3.56
N SER A 83 17.20 0.08 4.47
CA SER A 83 17.47 0.11 5.91
C SER A 83 18.27 -1.12 6.33
N SER A 84 19.24 -0.93 7.22
CA SER A 84 19.99 -2.05 7.81
C SER A 84 19.05 -2.94 8.65
N ALA A 85 19.44 -4.20 8.87
CA ALA A 85 18.67 -5.10 9.73
C ALA A 85 18.42 -4.52 11.14
N GLU A 86 19.41 -3.81 11.69
CA GLU A 86 19.29 -3.14 12.99
C GLU A 86 18.27 -1.99 12.95
N GLN A 87 18.27 -1.18 11.89
CA GLN A 87 17.28 -0.11 11.71
C GLN A 87 15.86 -0.69 11.55
N VAL A 88 15.71 -1.75 10.76
CA VAL A 88 14.42 -2.45 10.59
C VAL A 88 13.93 -2.99 11.93
N GLN A 89 14.80 -3.67 12.68
CA GLN A 89 14.49 -4.19 14.01
C GLN A 89 14.05 -3.08 14.96
N TRP A 90 14.76 -1.95 14.99
CA TRP A 90 14.42 -0.81 15.84
C TRP A 90 13.06 -0.20 15.47
N ILE A 91 12.81 0.05 14.18
CA ILE A 91 11.54 0.60 13.70
C ILE A 91 10.39 -0.34 14.03
N LEU A 92 10.50 -1.62 13.72
CA LEU A 92 9.43 -2.59 13.97
C LEU A 92 9.17 -2.77 15.47
N GLY A 93 10.23 -2.80 16.29
CA GLY A 93 10.13 -2.93 17.75
C GLY A 93 9.44 -1.76 18.43
N ASP A 94 9.68 -0.53 17.97
CA ASP A 94 9.10 0.69 18.56
C ASP A 94 7.72 1.03 17.98
N SER A 95 7.49 0.73 16.70
CA SER A 95 6.29 1.16 15.98
C SER A 95 4.97 0.56 16.49
N GLY A 96 5.01 -0.56 17.22
CA GLY A 96 3.80 -1.29 17.61
C GLY A 96 2.95 -1.74 16.41
N ALA A 97 3.59 -2.03 15.27
CA ALA A 97 2.91 -2.56 14.09
C ALA A 97 2.37 -3.98 14.36
N VAL A 98 1.14 -4.24 13.92
CA VAL A 98 0.46 -5.53 14.09
C VAL A 98 0.63 -6.46 12.88
N ALA A 99 1.08 -5.91 11.76
CA ALA A 99 1.33 -6.63 10.52
C ALA A 99 2.48 -5.96 9.75
N VAL A 100 3.14 -6.74 8.90
CA VAL A 100 4.19 -6.24 7.99
C VAL A 100 3.85 -6.71 6.58
N LEU A 101 3.81 -5.76 5.65
CA LEU A 101 3.75 -6.02 4.21
C LEU A 101 5.15 -5.85 3.64
N VAL A 102 5.66 -6.91 3.03
CA VAL A 102 6.98 -6.94 2.39
C VAL A 102 6.85 -7.27 0.93
N GLU A 103 7.75 -6.70 0.13
CA GLU A 103 7.96 -7.11 -1.25
C GLU A 103 8.41 -8.59 -1.31
N SER A 104 7.81 -9.37 -2.21
CA SER A 104 8.29 -10.71 -2.56
C SER A 104 9.34 -10.65 -3.66
N ASP A 105 10.23 -11.63 -3.72
CA ASP A 105 11.31 -11.74 -4.73
C ASP A 105 10.82 -11.97 -6.18
N ALA A 106 9.51 -12.13 -6.38
CA ALA A 106 8.87 -12.45 -7.67
C ALA A 106 8.61 -11.23 -8.57
#